data_AF-A0A6C0ACF8-F1
#
_entry.id   AF-A0A6C0ACF8-F1
#
_cell.length_a   1.000
_cell.length_b   1.000
_cell.length_c   1.000
_cell.angle_alpha   90.00
_cell.angle_beta   90.00
_cell.angle_gamma   90.00
#
_symmetry.space_group_name_H-M   'P 1'
#
loop_
_entity.id
_entity.type
_entity.pdbx_description
1 polymer ?
#
loop_
_entity_poly.entity_id
_entity_poly.type
_entity_poly.pdbx_seq_one_letter_code
_entity_poly.pdbx_strand_id
1 'polypeptide(L)' 'MFYEPNKHTIHAEDSCIRNCKNKKNIQKAIMILVRIHPNSEDYLDCHCCDMCKKKIQKAKVSKVYYVSANFQ' A
#
# COMPACT_ATOMS: atom_id res chain seq x y z
N MET A 1 -3.61 -7.75 8.62
CA MET A 1 -3.76 -6.37 9.13
C MET A 1 -4.49 -5.60 8.03
N PHE A 2 -5.74 -5.23 8.27
CA PHE A 2 -6.51 -4.38 7.35
C PHE A 2 -6.30 -2.92 7.75
N TYR A 3 -6.11 -2.02 6.79
CA TYR A 3 -5.84 -0.60 7.04
C TYR A 3 -6.83 0.26 6.27
N GLU A 4 -7.40 1.25 6.96
CA GLU A 4 -8.22 2.31 6.38
C GLU A 4 -7.46 3.64 6.54
N PRO A 5 -7.24 4.41 5.46
CA PRO A 5 -6.43 5.61 5.50
C PRO A 5 -7.09 6.75 6.31
N ASN A 6 -6.32 7.34 7.23
CA ASN A 6 -6.71 8.58 7.90
C ASN A 6 -6.54 9.79 6.97
N LYS A 7 -7.45 10.78 7.08
CA LYS A 7 -7.54 12.00 6.24
C LYS A 7 -6.27 12.89 6.21
N HIS A 8 -5.18 12.56 6.90
CA HIS A 8 -3.97 13.37 6.97
C HIS A 8 -2.70 12.59 6.58
N THR A 9 -2.20 12.93 5.39
CA THR A 9 -0.79 12.99 4.90
C THR A 9 0.12 11.75 4.91
N ILE A 10 -0.28 10.60 5.46
CA ILE A 10 0.57 9.39 5.41
C ILE A 10 0.00 8.38 4.40
N HIS A 11 0.82 8.03 3.41
CA HIS A 11 0.50 7.01 2.42
C HIS A 11 0.36 5.62 3.07
N ALA A 12 -0.55 4.80 2.55
CA ALA A 12 -0.85 3.47 3.08
C ALA A 12 0.41 2.58 3.16
N GLU A 13 1.30 2.69 2.17
CA GLU A 13 2.56 1.95 2.07
C GLU A 13 3.50 2.28 3.22
N ASP A 14 3.67 3.58 3.52
CA ASP A 14 4.55 4.05 4.58
C ASP A 14 4.00 3.66 5.96
N SER A 15 2.69 3.77 6.14
CA SER A 15 2.00 3.31 7.35
C SER A 15 2.19 1.80 7.57
N CYS A 16 1.99 0.99 6.53
CA CYS A 16 2.14 -0.46 6.59
C CYS A 16 3.57 -0.86 7.01
N ILE A 17 4.59 -0.24 6.42
CA ILE A 17 5.99 -0.53 6.73
C ILE A 17 6.34 -0.11 8.17
N ARG A 18 5.91 1.09 8.59
CA ARG A 18 6.22 1.62 9.93
C ARG A 18 5.54 0.82 11.05
N ASN A 19 4.31 0.36 10.83
CA ASN A 19 3.57 -0.42 11.81
C ASN A 19 4.06 -1.88 11.94
N CYS A 20 4.91 -2.35 11.02
CA CYS A 20 5.51 -3.67 11.12
C CYS A 20 6.65 -3.68 12.16
N LYS A 21 6.34 -4.07 13.41
CA LYS A 21 7.31 -4.13 14.52
C LYS A 21 8.54 -5.00 14.23
N ASN A 22 8.39 -6.06 13.43
CA ASN A 22 9.48 -6.96 13.08
C ASN A 22 9.81 -6.91 11.59
N LYS A 23 10.91 -6.24 11.26
CA LYS A 23 11.41 -6.09 9.88
C LYS A 23 11.76 -7.43 9.21
N LYS A 24 12.04 -8.52 9.93
CA LYS A 24 12.27 -9.82 9.31
C LYS A 24 10.98 -10.44 8.77
N ASN A 25 9.83 -10.09 9.34
CA ASN A 25 8.54 -10.59 8.88
C ASN A 25 8.11 -9.87 7.61
N ILE A 26 8.37 -8.56 7.49
CA ILE A 26 8.02 -7.80 6.29
C ILE A 26 8.77 -8.31 5.04
N GLN A 27 9.99 -8.82 5.23
CA GLN A 27 10.81 -9.38 4.15
C GLN A 27 10.23 -10.66 3.55
N LYS A 28 9.41 -11.38 4.31
CA LYS A 28 8.71 -12.59 3.87
C LYS A 28 7.25 -12.32 3.53
N ALA A 29 6.79 -11.09 3.76
CA ALA A 29 5.40 -10.70 3.57
C ALA A 29 5.13 -10.32 2.11
N ILE A 30 3.88 -10.56 1.72
CA ILE A 30 3.29 -10.02 0.50
C ILE A 30 2.50 -8.77 0.89
N MET A 31 2.78 -7.66 0.22
CA MET A 31 2.01 -6.43 0.37
C MET A 31 0.97 -6.35 -0.74
N ILE A 32 -0.29 -6.12 -0.37
CA ILE A 32 -1.39 -5.91 -1.31
C ILE A 32 -1.96 -4.53 -1.04
N LEU A 33 -1.87 -3.64 -2.02
CA LEU A 33 -2.42 -2.30 -1.97
C LEU A 33 -3.69 -2.27 -2.79
N VAL A 34 -4.81 -1.96 -2.14
CA VAL A 34 -6.12 -1.89 -2.77
C VAL A 34 -6.58 -0.44 -2.79
N ARG A 35 -6.85 0.08 -3.98
CA ARG A 35 -7.53 1.37 -4.16
C ARG A 35 -8.98 1.09 -4.51
N ILE A 36 -9.87 1.53 -3.63
CA ILE A 36 -11.32 1.43 -3.86
C ILE A 36 -11.78 2.74 -4.46
N HIS A 37 -12.33 2.68 -5.67
CA HIS A 37 -12.94 3.81 -6.35
C HIS A 37 -14.45 3.76 -6.13
N PRO A 38 -15.04 4.75 -5.42
CA PRO A 38 -16.47 4.78 -5.21
C PRO A 38 -17.25 5.17 -6.47
N ASN A 39 -16.62 5.85 -7.43
CA ASN A 39 -17.23 6.25 -8.70
C ASN A 39 -16.38 5.74 -9.87
N SER A 40 -17.01 5.08 -10.85
CA SER A 40 -16.35 4.36 -11.94
C SER A 40 -15.65 5.23 -12.99
N GLU A 41 -15.82 6.55 -12.94
CA GLU A 41 -15.33 7.46 -13.98
C GLU A 41 -13.85 7.86 -13.79
N ASP A 42 -13.33 7.78 -12.57
CA ASP A 42 -11.93 8.10 -12.26
C ASP A 42 -11.12 6.84 -11.92
N TYR A 43 -10.92 5.97 -12.91
CA TYR A 43 -9.96 4.87 -12.81
C TYR A 43 -8.53 5.42 -12.78
N LEU A 44 -8.09 5.88 -11.60
CA LEU A 44 -6.68 6.13 -11.35
C LEU A 44 -6.02 4.80 -11.01
N ASP A 45 -4.96 4.47 -11.74
CA ASP A 45 -4.14 3.30 -11.46
C ASP A 45 -3.70 3.28 -9.99
N CYS A 46 -3.86 2.13 -9.36
CA CYS A 46 -3.33 1.90 -8.02
C CYS A 46 -1.81 1.72 -8.16
N HIS A 47 -1.05 2.79 -7.96
CA HIS A 47 0.41 2.71 -7.90
C HIS A 47 0.96 3.56 -6.76
N CYS A 48 2.05 3.10 -6.17
CA CYS A 48 2.76 3.86 -5.17
C CYS A 48 3.53 5.01 -5.80
N CYS A 49 3.63 6.15 -5.11
CA CYS A 49 4.56 7.21 -5.52
C CYS A 49 6.01 6.75 -5.40
N ASP A 50 6.94 7.43 -6.08
CA ASP A 50 8.37 7.07 -6.08
C ASP A 50 8.98 7.01 -4.67
N MET A 51 8.53 7.88 -3.77
CA MET A 51 8.97 7.88 -2.38
C MET A 51 8.53 6.61 -1.63
N CYS A 52 7.30 6.14 -1.86
CA CYS A 52 6.82 4.89 -1.27
C CYS A 52 7.49 3.68 -1.91
N LYS A 53 7.74 3.71 -3.23
CA LYS A 53 8.51 2.68 -3.93
C LYS A 53 9.90 2.48 -3.33
N LYS A 54 10.63 3.58 -3.07
CA LYS A 54 11.95 3.53 -2.40
C LYS A 54 11.87 2.95 -0.99
N LYS A 55 10.84 3.30 -0.22
CA LYS A 55 10.63 2.77 1.14
C LYS A 55 10.34 1.26 1.13
N ILE A 56 9.48 0.80 0.23
CA ILE A 56 9.17 -0.62 0.02
C ILE A 56 10.44 -1.40 -0.32
N GLN A 57 11.24 -0.90 -1.27
CA GLN A 57 12.51 -1.51 -1.65
C GLN A 57 13.49 -1.57 -0.47
N LYS A 58 13.62 -0.48 0.29
CA LYS A 58 14.48 -0.43 1.48
C LYS A 58 14.02 -1.41 2.57
N ALA A 59 12.72 -1.60 2.71
CA ALA A 59 12.14 -2.60 3.62
C ALA A 59 12.30 -4.05 3.12
N LYS A 60 12.73 -4.24 1.86
CA LYS A 60 12.92 -5.55 1.21
C LYS A 60 11.65 -6.40 1.22
N VAL A 61 10.49 -5.77 0.99
CA VAL A 61 9.21 -6.49 0.86
C VAL A 61 9.32 -7.49 -0.28
N SER A 62 8.90 -8.75 -0.06
CA SER A 62 9.10 -9.84 -1.01
C SER A 62 8.36 -9.62 -2.33
N LYS A 63 7.08 -9.26 -2.24
CA LYS A 63 6.20 -9.00 -3.38
C LYS A 63 5.22 -7.90 -3.05
N VAL A 64 4.91 -7.07 -4.03
CA VAL A 64 3.89 -6.02 -3.94
C VAL A 64 2.91 -6.18 -5.09
N TYR A 65 1.63 -6.26 -4.76
CA TYR A 65 0.52 -6.27 -5.70
C TYR A 65 -0.28 -4.99 -5.54
N TYR A 66 -0.72 -4.45 -6.67
CA TYR A 66 -1.60 -3.31 -6.72
C TYR A 66 -2.93 -3.73 -7.34
N VAL A 67 -4.02 -3.35 -6.70
CA VAL A 67 -5.37 -3.74 -7.09
C VAL A 67 -6.24 -2.49 -7.07
N SER A 68 -6.92 -2.22 -8.18
CA SER A 68 -7.98 -1.24 -8.25
C SER A 68 -9.32 -2.00 -8.23
N ALA A 69 -10.22 -1.62 -7.33
CA ALA A 69 -11.54 -2.23 -7.20
C ALA A 69 -12.62 -1.14 -7.20
N ASN A 70 -13.76 -1.44 -7.81
CA ASN A 70 -14.96 -0.59 -7.72
C ASN A 70 -15.90 -1.18 -6.68
N PHE A 71 -16.51 -0.32 -5.87
CA PHE A 71 -17.66 -0.71 -5.07
C PHE A 71 -18.90 -0.18 -5.79
N GLN A 72 -19.76 -1.10 -6.24
CA GLN A 72 -21.12 -0.81 -6.72
C GLN A 72 -22.12 -0.98 -5.58
#